data_AF-A0A350LUB1-F1
#
_entry.id   AF-A0A350LUB1-F1
#
_cell.length_a   1.000
_cell.length_b   1.000
_cell.length_c   1.000
_cell.angle_alpha   90.00
_cell.angle_beta   90.00
_cell.angle_gamma   90.00
#
_symmetry.space_group_name_H-M   'P 1'
#
loop_
_entity.id
_entity.type
_entity.pdbx_description
1 polymer ?
#
loop_
_entity_poly.entity_id
_entity_poly.type
_entity_poly.pdbx_seq_one_letter_code
_entity_poly.pdbx_strand_id
1 'polypeptide(L)' 'MVEWIRSDRPVPYPEALARMEARADAIARGAADEAIWLLEHPPLYTAGTSARPADLVDPDRFPVFEARRGGQYTYHGPG' A
#
# COMPACT_ATOMS: atom_id res chain seq x y z
N MET A 1 7.40 -14.67 -16.74
CA MET A 1 7.46 -15.53 -15.52
C MET A 1 7.16 -14.62 -14.34
N VAL A 2 6.40 -15.05 -13.32
CA VAL A 2 6.07 -14.16 -12.19
C VAL A 2 7.34 -13.84 -11.40
N GLU A 3 7.63 -12.54 -11.24
CA GLU A 3 8.76 -12.04 -10.46
C GLU A 3 8.44 -12.04 -8.96
N TRP A 4 9.38 -12.46 -8.10
CA TRP A 4 9.25 -12.39 -6.64
C TRP A 4 10.16 -11.31 -6.08
N ILE A 5 9.57 -10.30 -5.44
CA ILE A 5 10.28 -9.17 -4.85
C ILE A 5 10.09 -9.24 -3.33
N ARG A 6 11.17 -9.04 -2.58
CA ARG A 6 11.12 -8.95 -1.12
C ARG A 6 11.86 -7.70 -0.66
N SER A 7 11.25 -6.94 0.23
CA SER A 7 11.92 -5.83 0.92
C SER A 7 12.47 -6.30 2.26
N ASP A 8 13.73 -5.97 2.56
CA ASP A 8 14.38 -6.31 3.83
C ASP A 8 14.17 -5.25 4.92
N ARG A 9 13.54 -4.12 4.56
CA ARG A 9 13.21 -3.02 5.47
C ARG A 9 11.80 -2.50 5.16
N PRO A 10 11.11 -1.89 6.15
CA PRO A 10 9.83 -1.26 5.94
C PRO A 10 9.90 -0.21 4.81
N VAL A 11 8.93 -0.27 3.90
CA VAL A 11 8.84 0.61 2.72
C VAL A 11 7.81 1.70 3.02
N PRO A 12 8.12 2.99 2.83
CA PRO A 12 7.13 4.06 2.91
C PRO A 12 5.95 3.80 1.97
N TYR A 13 4.72 3.98 2.46
CA TYR A 13 3.51 3.70 1.66
C TYR A 13 3.45 4.46 0.32
N PRO A 14 3.79 5.76 0.23
CA PRO A 14 3.78 6.46 -1.06
C PRO A 14 4.76 5.88 -2.08
N GLU A 15 5.93 5.40 -1.62
CA GLU A 15 6.93 4.76 -2.49
C GLU A 15 6.42 3.40 -3.00
N ALA A 16 5.83 2.60 -2.10
CA ALA A 16 5.25 1.32 -2.47
C ALA A 16 4.11 1.48 -3.49
N LEU A 17 3.21 2.45 -3.25
CA LEU A 17 2.10 2.75 -4.16
C LEU A 17 2.61 3.18 -5.53
N ALA A 18 3.55 4.13 -5.58
CA ALA A 18 4.12 4.60 -6.85
C ALA A 18 4.80 3.47 -7.64
N ARG A 19 5.53 2.57 -6.95
CA ARG A 19 6.16 1.41 -7.59
C ARG A 19 5.12 0.41 -8.12
N MET A 20 4.06 0.15 -7.37
CA MET A 20 2.96 -0.71 -7.81
C MET A 20 2.23 -0.13 -9.02
N GLU A 21 1.91 1.17 -9.01
CA GLU A 21 1.27 1.86 -10.14
C GLU A 21 2.16 1.80 -11.39
N ALA A 22 3.45 2.12 -11.26
CA ALA A 22 4.39 2.05 -12.38
C ALA A 22 4.53 0.63 -12.96
N ARG A 23 4.52 -0.41 -12.11
CA ARG A 23 4.56 -1.80 -12.56
C ARG A 23 3.26 -2.20 -13.25
N ALA A 24 2.10 -1.83 -12.70
CA ALA A 24 0.80 -2.10 -13.30
C ALA A 24 0.69 -1.46 -14.70
N ASP A 25 1.13 -0.22 -14.84
CA ASP A 25 1.20 0.48 -16.13
C ASP A 25 2.13 -0.20 -17.13
N ALA A 26 3.29 -0.69 -16.68
CA ALA A 26 4.22 -1.42 -17.53
C ALA A 26 3.64 -2.78 -17.99
N ILE A 27 2.95 -3.50 -17.11
CA ILE A 27 2.24 -4.75 -17.44
C ILE A 27 1.14 -4.47 -18.47
N ALA A 28 0.33 -3.42 -18.26
CA ALA A 28 -0.74 -3.05 -19.18
C ALA A 28 -0.22 -2.71 -20.60
N ARG A 29 1.02 -2.21 -20.71
CA ARG A 29 1.71 -1.95 -21.99
C ARG A 29 2.49 -3.16 -22.54
N GLY A 30 2.49 -4.30 -21.86
CA GLY A 30 3.28 -5.48 -22.24
C GLY A 30 4.80 -5.31 -22.08
N ALA A 31 5.23 -4.33 -21.28
CA ALA A 31 6.65 -3.99 -21.06
C ALA A 31 7.24 -4.61 -19.78
N ALA A 32 6.44 -5.32 -18.98
CA ALA A 32 6.86 -5.99 -17.77
C ALA A 32 5.99 -7.23 -17.49
N ASP A 33 6.55 -8.20 -16.79
CA ASP A 33 5.86 -9.41 -16.32
C ASP A 33 5.04 -9.13 -15.04
N GLU A 34 4.22 -10.07 -14.59
CA GLU A 34 3.58 -10.02 -13.27
C GLU A 34 4.62 -10.10 -12.14
N ALA A 35 4.29 -9.60 -10.95
CA ALA A 35 5.14 -9.68 -9.78
C ALA A 35 4.35 -9.90 -8.48
N ILE A 36 4.97 -10.59 -7.53
CA ILE A 36 4.53 -10.68 -6.14
C ILE A 36 5.56 -9.94 -5.29
N TRP A 37 5.12 -8.95 -4.53
CA TRP A 37 6.00 -8.15 -3.67
C TRP A 37 5.62 -8.33 -2.20
N LEU A 38 6.55 -8.90 -1.42
CA LEU A 38 6.46 -9.03 0.02
C LEU A 38 7.18 -7.85 0.69
N LEU A 39 6.45 -7.09 1.52
CA LEU A 39 6.97 -5.91 2.20
C LEU A 39 6.22 -5.66 3.50
N GLU A 40 6.79 -4.80 4.34
CA GLU A 40 6.16 -4.19 5.50
C GLU A 40 6.15 -2.66 5.34
N HIS A 41 5.29 -1.96 6.09
CA HIS A 41 5.26 -0.50 6.14
C HIS A 41 5.69 0.02 7.53
N PRO A 42 6.25 1.23 7.64
CA PRO A 42 6.23 1.97 8.89
C PRO A 42 4.78 2.14 9.42
N PRO A 43 4.57 2.36 10.73
CA PRO A 43 3.24 2.53 11.30
C PRO A 43 2.39 3.59 10.59
N LEU A 44 1.23 3.19 10.05
CA LEU A 44 0.29 4.05 9.31
C LEU A 44 -1.13 3.48 9.30
N TYR A 45 -2.09 4.30 8.89
CA TYR A 45 -3.40 3.84 8.45
C TYR A 45 -3.57 4.00 6.94
N THR A 46 -4.28 3.06 6.33
CA THR A 46 -4.85 3.22 4.99
C THR A 46 -6.37 3.33 5.08
N ALA A 47 -6.96 4.31 4.41
CA ALA A 47 -8.40 4.52 4.33
C ALA A 47 -8.93 3.93 3.02
N GLY A 48 -9.79 2.91 3.09
CA GLY A 48 -10.52 2.44 1.91
C GLY A 48 -11.70 3.34 1.55
N THR A 49 -12.39 3.04 0.43
CA THR A 49 -13.49 3.88 -0.09
C THR A 49 -14.71 4.00 0.82
N SER A 50 -14.84 3.15 1.84
CA SER A 50 -15.94 3.20 2.82
C SER A 50 -15.53 3.80 4.17
N ALA A 51 -14.28 4.23 4.31
CA ALA A 51 -13.73 4.82 5.52
C ALA A 51 -14.44 6.15 5.87
N ARG A 52 -14.87 6.30 7.12
CA ARG A 52 -15.44 7.56 7.62
C ARG A 52 -14.51 8.17 8.67
N PRO A 53 -14.12 9.45 8.56
CA PRO A 53 -13.19 10.08 9.52
C PRO A 53 -13.56 9.88 10.99
N ALA A 54 -14.86 9.84 11.33
CA ALA A 54 -15.35 9.63 12.68
C ALA A 54 -15.10 8.23 13.26
N ASP A 55 -14.78 7.22 12.43
CA ASP A 55 -14.49 5.87 12.89
C ASP A 55 -13.05 5.73 13.44
N LEU A 56 -12.20 6.75 13.24
CA LEU A 56 -10.82 6.78 13.70
C LEU A 56 -10.74 7.49 15.07
N VAL A 57 -10.42 6.76 16.13
CA VAL A 57 -10.42 7.28 17.51
C VAL A 57 -9.32 8.31 17.77
N ASP A 58 -8.15 8.11 17.17
CA ASP A 58 -6.98 8.98 17.32
C ASP A 58 -6.34 9.22 15.93
N PRO A 59 -6.90 10.16 15.14
CA PRO A 59 -6.53 10.33 13.74
C PRO A 59 -5.13 10.90 13.54
N ASP A 60 -4.56 11.53 14.57
CA ASP A 60 -3.25 12.19 14.50
C ASP A 60 -2.11 11.27 14.97
N ARG A 61 -2.42 10.07 15.49
CA ARG A 61 -1.43 9.11 16.00
C ARG A 61 -0.47 8.61 14.92
N PHE A 62 -0.98 8.38 13.71
CA PHE A 62 -0.22 7.84 12.59
C PHE A 62 -0.66 8.49 11.28
N PRO A 63 0.22 8.61 10.27
CA PRO A 63 -0.18 9.13 8.98
C PRO A 63 -1.27 8.26 8.35
N VAL A 64 -2.25 8.90 7.72
CA VAL A 64 -3.37 8.25 7.04
C VAL A 64 -3.23 8.47 5.54
N PHE A 65 -3.26 7.40 4.76
CA PHE A 65 -3.22 7.46 3.30
C PHE A 65 -4.52 6.91 2.70
N GLU A 66 -5.06 7.58 1.68
CA GLU A 66 -6.18 7.02 0.91
C GLU A 66 -5.69 5.84 0.08
N ALA A 67 -6.27 4.68 0.32
CA ALA A 67 -6.07 3.51 -0.50
C ALA A 67 -7.27 3.38 -1.44
N ARG A 68 -7.02 3.28 -2.74
CA ARG A 68 -8.05 3.09 -3.78
C ARG A 68 -8.66 1.67 -3.77
N ARG A 69 -8.79 1.06 -2.59
CA ARG A 69 -9.42 -0.25 -2.35
C ARG A 69 -10.76 -0.07 -1.64
N GLY A 70 -11.62 -1.09 -1.74
CA GLY A 70 -12.82 -1.18 -0.91
C GLY A 70 -12.51 -1.29 0.59
N GLY A 71 -13.52 -1.04 1.42
CA GLY A 71 -13.49 -1.28 2.86
C GLY A 71 -13.17 -0.05 3.72
N GLN A 72 -12.98 -0.33 5.01
CA GLN A 72 -12.71 0.66 6.07
C GLN A 72 -11.21 0.92 6.24
N TYR A 73 -10.84 1.61 7.32
CA TYR A 73 -9.45 1.78 7.75
C TYR A 73 -8.74 0.45 8.01
N THR A 74 -7.44 0.41 7.75
CA THR A 74 -6.55 -0.69 8.14
C THR A 74 -5.23 -0.11 8.63
N TYR A 75 -4.78 -0.60 9.79
CA TYR A 75 -3.45 -0.32 10.33
C TYR A 75 -2.41 -1.17 9.62
N HIS A 76 -1.27 -0.56 9.31
CA HIS A 76 -0.06 -1.25 8.84
C HIS A 76 1.11 -0.82 9.72
N GLY A 77 2.05 -1.72 9.95
CA GLY A 77 3.25 -1.47 10.72
C GLY A 77 4.14 -2.72 10.71
N PRO A 78 5.32 -2.67 11.35
CA PRO A 78 6.17 -3.85 11.50
C PRO A 78 5.44 -4.98 12.26
N GLY A 79 5.53 -6.22 11.78
CA GLY A 79 4.86 -7.38 12.40
C GLY A 79 4.52 -8.52 11.43
#